data_AF-A0A662Y096-F1
#
_entry.id   AF-A0A662Y096-F1
#
_cell.length_a   1.000
_cell.length_b   1.000
_cell.length_c   1.000
_cell.angle_alpha   90.00
_cell.angle_beta   90.00
_cell.angle_gamma   90.00
#
_symmetry.space_group_name_H-M   'P 1'
#
loop_
_entity.id
_entity.type
_entity.pdbx_description
1 polymer ?
#
loop_
_entity_poly.entity_id
_entity_poly.type
_entity_poly.pdbx_seq_one_letter_code
_entity_poly.pdbx_strand_id
1 'polypeptide(L)'
;MSRSGQDLRRGGRTPGAEGFITADKNALLVCIEPVLPTGANEWERVLAKYRETYAEVNSRALRDATSIKGKYRQLLNSHKPTGDSSCPLEVKKAHIIMRLIQEKVTFRAFDDGAAPDDSSDDYSAQGDSNGLHREAKSIQQFQSSRIASLEQEVFSLKNEIFSLRDDLRYSQKLLENIKDKNYTLREEALQSKADIMDYRAEIAV
;
A
#
# COMPACT_ATOMS: atom_id res chain seq x y z
N MET A 1 57.62 -25.22 -21.00
CA MET A 1 56.34 -25.59 -21.65
C MET A 1 55.26 -25.53 -20.57
N SER A 2 54.82 -24.34 -20.15
CA SER A 2 53.73 -23.55 -20.75
C SER A 2 52.44 -24.36 -20.96
N ARG A 3 51.42 -24.06 -20.13
CA ARG A 3 49.98 -23.98 -20.44
C ARG A 3 49.25 -23.56 -19.13
N SER A 4 49.21 -22.27 -18.77
CA SER A 4 48.23 -21.26 -19.20
C SER A 4 46.77 -21.65 -18.92
N GLY A 5 46.23 -21.05 -17.84
CA GLY A 5 44.89 -20.49 -17.63
C GLY A 5 43.65 -21.26 -18.07
N GLN A 6 42.59 -21.22 -17.26
CA GLN A 6 41.37 -20.45 -17.55
C GLN A 6 40.49 -20.41 -16.29
N ASP A 7 40.61 -19.31 -15.53
CA ASP A 7 39.54 -18.83 -14.65
C ASP A 7 38.37 -18.39 -15.55
N LEU A 8 37.40 -19.28 -15.76
CA LEU A 8 36.11 -18.91 -16.35
C LEU A 8 35.29 -18.17 -15.28
N ARG A 9 35.59 -16.88 -15.16
CA ARG A 9 34.79 -15.91 -14.41
C ARG A 9 33.35 -15.98 -14.90
N ARG A 10 32.45 -16.26 -13.96
CA ARG A 10 30.99 -16.32 -14.11
C ARG A 10 30.51 -15.14 -14.95
N GLY A 11 29.75 -15.45 -16.00
CA GLY A 11 29.27 -14.51 -17.01
C GLY A 11 28.68 -13.24 -16.41
N GLY A 12 29.23 -12.11 -16.84
CA GLY A 12 28.66 -10.78 -16.57
C GLY A 12 27.34 -10.59 -17.31
N ARG A 13 26.49 -9.71 -16.77
CA ARG A 13 25.26 -9.25 -17.43
C ARG A 13 25.60 -8.63 -18.78
N THR A 14 24.81 -8.94 -19.81
CA THR A 14 24.90 -8.31 -21.14
C THR A 14 24.86 -6.79 -20.99
N PRO A 15 25.79 -6.04 -21.62
CA PRO A 15 25.74 -4.58 -21.63
C PRO A 15 24.42 -4.13 -22.27
N GLY A 16 23.59 -3.40 -21.53
CA GLY A 16 22.28 -2.91 -22.00
C GLY A 16 21.05 -3.53 -21.35
N ALA A 17 21.19 -4.52 -20.46
CA ALA A 17 20.06 -5.02 -19.68
C ALA A 17 19.63 -3.98 -18.62
N GLU A 18 18.64 -3.15 -18.94
CA GLU A 18 18.07 -2.20 -17.99
C GLU A 18 17.37 -2.98 -16.86
N GLY A 19 18.05 -3.09 -15.72
CA GLY A 19 17.52 -3.79 -14.55
C GLY A 19 16.38 -3.01 -13.90
N PHE A 20 15.47 -3.72 -13.23
CA PHE A 20 14.46 -3.09 -12.38
C PHE A 20 15.14 -2.35 -11.22
N ILE A 21 15.18 -1.02 -11.30
CA ILE A 21 15.69 -0.17 -10.22
C ILE A 21 14.68 -0.10 -9.08
N THR A 22 15.08 0.44 -7.93
CA THR A 22 14.21 0.55 -6.75
C THR A 22 12.94 1.37 -7.05
N ALA A 23 13.05 2.41 -7.88
CA ALA A 23 11.89 3.19 -8.35
C ALA A 23 10.92 2.32 -9.18
N ASP A 24 11.44 1.54 -10.16
CA ASP A 24 10.60 0.63 -10.94
C ASP A 24 9.87 -0.39 -10.07
N LYS A 25 10.55 -0.94 -9.06
CA LYS A 25 9.95 -1.92 -8.14
C LYS A 25 8.78 -1.30 -7.38
N ASN A 26 8.95 -0.07 -6.89
CA ASN A 26 7.89 0.65 -6.19
C ASN A 26 6.73 1.02 -7.11
N ALA A 27 7.01 1.55 -8.31
CA ALA A 27 5.99 1.86 -9.30
C ALA A 27 5.21 0.61 -9.74
N LEU A 28 5.91 -0.52 -9.87
CA LEU A 28 5.28 -1.80 -10.17
C LEU A 28 4.32 -2.22 -9.05
N LEU A 29 4.72 -2.12 -7.78
CA LEU A 29 3.86 -2.48 -6.65
C LEU A 29 2.62 -1.58 -6.56
N VAL A 30 2.76 -0.28 -6.83
CA VAL A 30 1.64 0.68 -6.89
C VAL A 30 0.65 0.33 -8.00
N CYS A 31 1.11 -0.26 -9.11
CA CYS A 31 0.24 -0.71 -10.20
C CYS A 31 -0.46 -2.04 -9.90
N ILE A 32 0.19 -2.94 -9.15
CA ILE A 32 -0.35 -4.27 -8.79
C ILE A 32 -1.41 -4.16 -7.69
N GLU A 33 -1.19 -3.33 -6.68
CA GLU A 33 -2.07 -3.16 -5.51
C GLU A 33 -3.56 -2.94 -5.86
N PRO A 34 -3.94 -2.07 -6.81
CA PRO A 34 -5.36 -1.87 -7.15
C PRO A 34 -5.95 -2.96 -8.04
N VAL A 35 -5.13 -3.74 -8.76
CA VAL A 35 -5.63 -4.77 -9.70
C VAL A 35 -5.76 -6.12 -8.99
N LEU A 36 -4.88 -6.40 -8.03
CA LEU A 36 -4.78 -7.67 -7.30
C LEU A 36 -4.86 -8.86 -8.26
N PRO A 37 -3.86 -9.04 -9.13
CA PRO A 37 -3.96 -9.95 -10.27
C PRO A 37 -3.97 -11.42 -9.80
N THR A 38 -5.10 -12.08 -10.04
CA THR A 38 -5.37 -13.50 -9.85
C THR A 38 -5.12 -14.28 -11.14
N GLY A 39 -5.49 -13.71 -12.30
CA GLY A 39 -5.42 -14.38 -13.62
C GLY A 39 -4.62 -13.61 -14.68
N ALA A 40 -4.37 -14.23 -15.84
CA ALA A 40 -3.57 -13.67 -16.94
C ALA A 40 -4.07 -12.29 -17.41
N ASN A 41 -5.37 -12.14 -17.60
CA ASN A 41 -6.00 -10.89 -18.03
C ASN A 41 -5.74 -9.74 -17.04
N GLU A 42 -5.68 -10.03 -15.75
CA GLU A 42 -5.41 -9.02 -14.73
C GLU A 42 -3.93 -8.63 -14.70
N TRP A 43 -3.02 -9.56 -15.04
CA TRP A 43 -1.60 -9.23 -15.25
C TRP A 43 -1.39 -8.32 -16.47
N GLU A 44 -2.18 -8.50 -17.53
CA GLU A 44 -2.17 -7.59 -18.69
C GLU A 44 -2.68 -6.18 -18.31
N ARG A 45 -3.69 -6.09 -17.44
CA ARG A 45 -4.16 -4.80 -16.91
C ARG A 45 -3.09 -4.09 -16.05
N VAL A 46 -2.36 -4.84 -15.22
CA VAL A 46 -1.21 -4.31 -14.48
C VAL A 46 -0.15 -3.78 -15.44
N LEU A 47 0.12 -4.51 -16.52
CA LEU A 47 1.10 -4.12 -17.53
C LEU A 47 0.69 -2.83 -18.24
N ALA A 48 -0.55 -2.73 -18.70
CA ALA A 48 -1.07 -1.53 -19.35
C ALA A 48 -0.92 -0.30 -18.44
N LYS A 49 -1.31 -0.44 -17.17
CA LYS A 49 -1.18 0.63 -16.17
C LYS A 49 0.28 1.00 -15.91
N TYR A 50 1.18 0.02 -15.80
CA TYR A 50 2.61 0.28 -15.62
C TYR A 50 3.23 0.99 -16.83
N ARG A 51 2.81 0.65 -18.05
CA ARG A 51 3.30 1.29 -19.28
C ARG A 51 2.89 2.75 -19.34
N GLU A 52 1.59 3.01 -19.20
CA GLU A 52 0.98 4.34 -19.25
C GLU A 52 1.50 5.26 -18.12
N THR A 53 1.50 4.77 -16.88
CA THR A 53 1.80 5.62 -15.70
C THR A 53 3.29 5.80 -15.44
N TYR A 54 4.14 4.86 -15.89
CA TYR A 54 5.55 4.84 -15.49
C TYR A 54 6.51 4.63 -16.66
N ALA A 55 6.27 3.67 -17.56
CA ALA A 55 7.25 3.36 -18.60
C ALA A 55 7.38 4.47 -19.65
N GLU A 56 6.26 5.08 -20.08
CA GLU A 56 6.25 6.19 -21.02
C GLU A 56 6.89 7.45 -20.43
N VAL A 57 6.52 7.81 -19.20
CA VAL A 57 7.03 9.00 -18.50
C VAL A 57 8.54 8.89 -18.23
N ASN A 58 9.04 7.69 -17.94
CA ASN A 58 10.45 7.47 -17.60
C ASN A 58 11.28 6.89 -18.75
N SER A 59 10.74 6.84 -19.98
CA SER A 59 11.41 6.29 -21.18
C SER A 59 12.04 4.90 -20.94
N ARG A 60 11.36 4.04 -20.17
CA ARG A 60 11.84 2.69 -19.82
C ARG A 60 11.43 1.68 -20.88
N ALA A 61 12.18 0.59 -21.02
CA ALA A 61 11.86 -0.48 -21.96
C ALA A 61 10.43 -1.03 -21.77
N LEU A 62 9.70 -1.22 -22.88
CA LEU A 62 8.37 -1.84 -22.90
C LEU A 62 8.48 -3.33 -22.53
N ARG A 63 8.34 -3.63 -21.24
CA ARG A 63 8.40 -5.02 -20.72
C ARG A 63 7.11 -5.79 -21.05
N ASP A 64 7.18 -7.11 -20.92
CA ASP A 64 6.04 -8.02 -21.07
C ASP A 64 5.40 -8.38 -19.70
N ALA A 65 4.13 -8.82 -19.70
CA ALA A 65 3.38 -9.22 -18.51
C ALA A 65 4.09 -10.35 -17.75
N THR A 66 4.73 -11.27 -18.49
CA THR A 66 5.54 -12.35 -17.92
C THR A 66 6.75 -11.82 -17.13
N SER A 67 7.41 -10.78 -17.63
CA SER A 67 8.55 -10.12 -16.98
C SER A 67 8.13 -9.41 -15.68
N ILE A 68 6.98 -8.73 -15.71
CA ILE A 68 6.37 -8.07 -14.54
C ILE A 68 6.01 -9.09 -13.46
N LYS A 69 5.28 -10.15 -13.84
CA LYS A 69 4.89 -11.23 -12.93
C LYS A 69 6.12 -11.92 -12.34
N GLY A 70 7.11 -12.22 -13.18
CA GLY A 70 8.38 -12.79 -12.75
C GLY A 70 9.10 -11.89 -11.73
N LYS A 71 9.09 -10.58 -11.95
CA LYS A 71 9.72 -9.63 -11.03
C LYS A 71 9.00 -9.52 -9.69
N TYR A 72 7.67 -9.49 -9.71
CA TYR A 72 6.88 -9.53 -8.47
C TYR A 72 7.15 -10.79 -7.66
N ARG A 73 7.20 -11.96 -8.32
CA ARG A 73 7.59 -13.24 -7.67
C ARG A 73 9.00 -13.21 -7.08
N GLN A 74 9.96 -12.57 -7.76
CA GLN A 74 11.30 -12.37 -7.21
C GLN A 74 11.32 -11.48 -5.97
N LEU A 75 10.42 -10.47 -5.88
CA LEU A 75 10.30 -9.61 -4.69
C LEU A 75 9.65 -10.36 -3.51
N LEU A 76 8.75 -11.30 -3.78
CA LEU A 76 8.20 -12.18 -2.75
C LEU A 76 9.25 -13.17 -2.23
N ASN A 77 10.01 -13.77 -3.15
CA ASN A 77 11.03 -14.77 -2.81
C ASN A 77 12.35 -14.17 -2.34
N SER A 78 12.51 -12.84 -2.33
CA SER A 78 13.72 -12.21 -1.81
C SER A 78 13.70 -12.24 -0.28
N HIS A 79 14.12 -13.37 0.30
CA HIS A 79 14.57 -13.44 1.68
C HIS A 79 16.09 -13.22 1.72
N LYS A 80 16.56 -12.54 2.76
CA LYS A 80 17.92 -11.97 2.84
C LYS A 80 19.02 -13.02 2.66
N PRO A 81 20.13 -12.69 1.99
CA PRO A 81 21.41 -13.27 2.35
C PRO A 81 21.88 -12.62 3.67
N THR A 82 22.16 -13.47 4.66
CA THR A 82 22.94 -13.30 5.90
C THR A 82 23.56 -11.90 6.09
N GLY A 83 22.95 -11.02 6.89
CA GLY A 83 23.63 -9.74 7.22
C GLY A 83 22.87 -8.71 8.05
N ASP A 84 21.71 -8.22 7.62
CA ASP A 84 21.07 -7.05 8.25
C ASP A 84 19.58 -7.21 8.50
N SER A 85 19.09 -6.83 9.70
CA SER A 85 17.73 -7.11 10.19
C SER A 85 16.60 -6.26 9.57
N SER A 86 16.89 -5.32 8.67
CA SER A 86 15.84 -4.50 8.03
C SER A 86 15.30 -5.13 6.74
N CYS A 87 14.01 -5.48 6.71
CA CYS A 87 13.33 -5.92 5.47
C CYS A 87 13.03 -4.70 4.58
N PRO A 88 13.50 -4.65 3.32
CA PRO A 88 13.24 -3.55 2.41
C PRO A 88 11.74 -3.27 2.24
N LEU A 89 11.36 -2.00 2.14
CA LEU A 89 9.97 -1.56 2.06
C LEU A 89 9.23 -2.20 0.87
N GLU A 90 9.93 -2.43 -0.23
CA GLU A 90 9.41 -3.09 -1.44
C GLU A 90 8.97 -4.52 -1.16
N VAL A 91 9.74 -5.26 -0.35
CA VAL A 91 9.46 -6.65 0.01
C VAL A 91 8.25 -6.70 0.95
N LYS A 92 8.18 -5.78 1.92
CA LYS A 92 7.00 -5.67 2.82
C LYS A 92 5.73 -5.37 2.04
N LYS A 93 5.77 -4.39 1.13
CA LYS A 93 4.64 -4.05 0.25
C LYS A 93 4.23 -5.22 -0.64
N ALA A 94 5.19 -5.95 -1.20
CA ALA A 94 4.89 -7.14 -2.01
C ALA A 94 4.12 -8.21 -1.22
N HIS A 95 4.49 -8.46 0.04
CA HIS A 95 3.81 -9.41 0.92
C HIS A 95 2.41 -8.94 1.35
N ILE A 96 2.21 -7.64 1.55
CA ILE A 96 0.87 -7.07 1.79
C ILE A 96 -0.02 -7.31 0.59
N ILE A 97 0.45 -7.01 -0.61
CA ILE A 97 -0.28 -7.25 -1.86
C ILE A 97 -0.57 -8.75 -2.06
N MET A 98 0.36 -9.63 -1.71
CA MET A 98 0.14 -11.09 -1.80
C MET A 98 -1.03 -11.53 -0.91
N ARG A 99 -1.11 -10.98 0.31
CA ARG A 99 -2.23 -11.24 1.22
C ARG A 99 -3.56 -10.74 0.64
N LEU A 100 -3.58 -9.53 0.08
CA LEU A 100 -4.78 -8.97 -0.57
C LEU A 100 -5.23 -9.81 -1.78
N ILE A 101 -4.29 -10.34 -2.56
CA ILE A 101 -4.61 -11.27 -3.66
C ILE A 101 -5.24 -12.55 -3.10
N GLN A 102 -4.64 -13.14 -2.06
CA GLN A 102 -5.18 -14.35 -1.43
C GLN A 102 -6.60 -14.12 -0.89
N GLU A 103 -6.84 -13.00 -0.22
CA GLU A 103 -8.15 -12.61 0.30
C GLU A 103 -9.19 -12.49 -0.83
N LYS A 104 -8.83 -11.82 -1.93
CA LYS A 104 -9.67 -11.72 -3.14
C LYS A 104 -10.01 -13.08 -3.75
N VAL A 105 -9.04 -14.02 -3.78
CA VAL A 105 -9.29 -15.39 -4.27
C VAL A 105 -10.21 -16.14 -3.32
N THR A 106 -9.97 -16.07 -2.01
CA THR A 106 -10.82 -16.74 -1.03
C THR A 106 -12.25 -16.23 -1.08
N PHE A 107 -12.45 -14.92 -1.23
CA PHE A 107 -13.78 -14.32 -1.35
C PHE A 107 -14.54 -14.80 -2.60
N ARG A 108 -13.85 -14.95 -3.75
CA ARG A 108 -14.46 -15.47 -4.98
C ARG A 108 -14.82 -16.95 -4.90
N ALA A 109 -14.08 -17.75 -4.15
CA ALA A 109 -14.35 -19.19 -4.01
C ALA A 109 -15.66 -19.50 -3.26
N PHE A 110 -16.23 -18.53 -2.54
CA PHE A 110 -17.52 -18.68 -1.86
C PHE A 110 -18.74 -18.35 -2.75
N ASP A 111 -18.53 -17.85 -3.97
CA ASP A 111 -19.59 -17.36 -4.86
C ASP A 111 -19.93 -18.34 -6.01
N ASP A 112 -18.98 -19.19 -6.41
CA ASP A 112 -19.21 -20.20 -7.46
C ASP A 112 -19.78 -21.51 -6.88
N GLY A 113 -21.07 -21.51 -6.62
CA GLY A 113 -21.88 -22.70 -6.31
C GLY A 113 -22.10 -23.61 -7.53
N ALA A 114 -21.03 -24.10 -8.15
CA ALA A 114 -21.11 -25.13 -9.18
C ALA A 114 -20.97 -26.52 -8.53
N ALA A 115 -22.10 -27.17 -8.29
CA ALA A 115 -22.15 -28.58 -7.90
C ALA A 115 -21.59 -29.45 -9.04
N PRO A 116 -20.57 -30.28 -8.81
CA PRO A 116 -20.24 -31.37 -9.72
C PRO A 116 -21.17 -32.55 -9.44
N ASP A 117 -21.93 -32.89 -10.47
CA ASP A 117 -22.60 -34.17 -10.71
C ASP A 117 -21.60 -35.35 -10.63
N ASP A 118 -22.18 -36.48 -10.29
CA ASP A 118 -21.68 -37.77 -9.85
C ASP A 118 -20.72 -38.47 -10.83
N SER A 119 -19.59 -38.94 -10.30
CA SER A 119 -19.00 -40.20 -10.73
C SER A 119 -18.16 -40.76 -9.60
N SER A 120 -18.75 -41.73 -8.88
CA SER A 120 -18.08 -42.80 -8.13
C SER A 120 -16.64 -43.07 -8.57
N ASP A 121 -15.70 -42.97 -7.62
CA ASP A 121 -14.68 -44.01 -7.44
C ASP A 121 -14.22 -44.07 -5.97
N ASP A 122 -14.30 -45.29 -5.45
CA ASP A 122 -13.91 -45.76 -4.13
C ASP A 122 -12.41 -45.53 -3.87
N TYR A 123 -12.11 -44.74 -2.84
CA TYR A 123 -10.85 -44.82 -2.11
C TYR A 123 -11.14 -44.67 -0.62
N SER A 124 -11.36 -45.82 0.02
CA SER A 124 -11.33 -45.96 1.48
C SER A 124 -9.94 -45.61 2.04
N ALA A 125 -9.74 -44.34 2.42
CA ALA A 125 -8.61 -43.89 3.23
C ALA A 125 -9.12 -43.46 4.61
N GLN A 126 -9.09 -44.39 5.56
CA GLN A 126 -9.36 -44.16 6.97
C GLN A 126 -8.23 -43.31 7.57
N GLY A 127 -8.25 -42.00 7.32
CA GLY A 127 -7.40 -41.00 7.97
C GLY A 127 -8.21 -40.26 9.03
N ASP A 128 -7.64 -40.09 10.21
CA ASP A 128 -8.20 -39.39 11.38
C ASP A 128 -8.65 -37.94 11.05
N SER A 129 -9.85 -37.82 10.52
CA SER A 129 -10.52 -36.58 10.13
C SER A 129 -11.08 -35.81 11.34
N ASN A 130 -11.10 -36.43 12.52
CA ASN A 130 -11.63 -35.84 13.74
C ASN A 130 -10.62 -34.91 14.44
N GLY A 131 -9.32 -35.22 14.39
CA GLY A 131 -8.26 -34.37 14.96
C GLY A 131 -8.07 -33.04 14.21
N LEU A 132 -7.93 -33.11 12.88
CA LEU A 132 -7.76 -31.93 12.03
C LEU A 132 -8.98 -31.00 12.05
N HIS A 133 -10.18 -31.56 12.16
CA HIS A 133 -11.42 -30.78 12.27
C HIS A 133 -11.54 -30.05 13.62
N ARG A 134 -11.03 -30.63 14.71
CA ARG A 134 -10.98 -29.96 16.03
C ARG A 134 -9.96 -28.83 16.06
N GLU A 135 -8.79 -29.03 15.45
CA GLU A 135 -7.75 -28.00 15.36
C GLU A 135 -8.20 -26.82 14.48
N ALA A 136 -8.83 -27.10 13.33
CA ALA A 136 -9.42 -26.07 12.47
C ALA A 136 -10.49 -25.24 13.21
N LYS A 137 -11.35 -25.90 14.00
CA LYS A 137 -12.35 -25.21 14.83
C LYS A 137 -11.72 -24.34 15.92
N SER A 138 -10.65 -24.81 16.55
CA SER A 138 -9.94 -24.04 17.58
C SER A 138 -9.26 -22.80 17.00
N ILE A 139 -8.62 -22.94 15.83
CA ILE A 139 -8.03 -21.82 15.09
C ILE A 139 -9.12 -20.83 14.66
N GLN A 140 -10.23 -21.32 14.12
CA GLN A 140 -11.35 -20.48 13.71
C GLN A 140 -11.94 -19.70 14.90
N GLN A 141 -12.12 -20.35 16.05
CA GLN A 141 -12.63 -19.69 17.25
C GLN A 141 -11.66 -18.60 17.75
N PHE A 142 -10.36 -18.87 17.75
CA PHE A 142 -9.35 -17.87 18.11
C PHE A 142 -9.35 -16.68 17.15
N GLN A 143 -9.45 -16.94 15.84
CA GLN A 143 -9.55 -15.90 14.83
C GLN A 143 -10.81 -15.06 15.01
N SER A 144 -11.98 -15.67 15.21
CA SER A 144 -13.24 -14.98 15.46
C SER A 144 -13.17 -14.09 16.70
N SER A 145 -12.59 -14.57 17.80
CA SER A 145 -12.40 -13.77 19.02
C SER A 145 -11.48 -12.58 18.79
N ARG A 146 -10.39 -12.75 18.02
CA ARG A 146 -9.48 -11.65 17.68
C ARG A 146 -10.14 -10.63 16.75
N ILE A 147 -10.91 -11.09 15.77
CA ILE A 147 -11.67 -10.21 14.87
C ILE A 147 -12.65 -9.37 15.68
N ALA A 148 -13.45 -9.98 16.56
CA ALA A 148 -14.39 -9.25 17.41
C ALA A 148 -13.69 -8.20 18.30
N SER A 149 -12.53 -8.53 18.87
CA SER A 149 -11.73 -7.59 19.66
C SER A 149 -11.22 -6.42 18.81
N LEU A 150 -10.71 -6.69 17.61
CA LEU A 150 -10.23 -5.65 16.71
C LEU A 150 -11.37 -4.76 16.21
N GLU A 151 -12.55 -5.33 15.97
CA GLU A 151 -13.73 -4.57 15.57
C GLU A 151 -14.18 -3.58 16.65
N GLN A 152 -14.15 -3.97 17.92
CA GLN A 152 -14.44 -3.08 19.04
C GLN A 152 -13.41 -1.94 19.14
N GLU A 153 -12.13 -2.24 18.96
CA GLU A 153 -11.06 -1.24 18.98
C GLU A 153 -11.20 -0.26 17.81
N VAL A 154 -11.46 -0.76 16.60
CA VAL A 154 -11.73 0.07 15.42
C VAL A 154 -12.96 0.95 15.63
N PHE A 155 -14.01 0.44 16.28
CA PHE A 155 -15.20 1.22 16.61
C PHE A 155 -14.87 2.36 17.59
N SER A 156 -14.10 2.07 18.64
CA SER A 156 -13.65 3.08 19.60
C SER A 156 -12.80 4.17 18.93
N LEU A 157 -11.81 3.78 18.13
CA LEU A 157 -10.95 4.72 17.41
C LEU A 157 -11.73 5.56 16.40
N LYS A 158 -12.75 5.00 15.72
CA LYS A 158 -13.62 5.77 14.83
C LYS A 158 -14.38 6.85 15.58
N ASN A 159 -14.90 6.55 16.77
CA ASN A 159 -15.60 7.53 17.59
C ASN A 159 -14.67 8.64 18.07
N GLU A 160 -13.44 8.28 18.45
CA GLU A 160 -12.41 9.26 18.85
C GLU A 160 -12.02 10.16 17.68
N ILE A 161 -11.78 9.60 16.49
CA ILE A 161 -11.52 10.36 15.25
C ILE A 161 -12.67 11.32 14.94
N PHE A 162 -13.91 10.86 15.16
CA PHE A 162 -15.09 11.70 14.95
C PHE A 162 -15.11 12.89 15.90
N SER A 163 -14.89 12.67 17.21
CA SER A 163 -14.80 13.75 18.21
C SER A 163 -13.69 14.73 17.89
N LEU A 164 -12.48 14.24 17.58
CA LEU A 164 -11.34 15.09 17.23
C LEU A 164 -11.59 15.93 15.97
N ARG A 165 -12.35 15.40 15.01
CA ARG A 165 -12.74 16.15 13.81
C ARG A 165 -13.67 17.30 14.17
N ASP A 166 -14.62 17.09 15.07
CA ASP A 166 -15.54 18.13 15.51
C ASP A 166 -14.80 19.22 16.30
N ASP A 167 -13.85 18.84 17.17
CA ASP A 167 -12.99 19.78 17.89
C ASP A 167 -12.10 20.60 16.94
N LEU A 168 -11.53 19.96 15.91
CA LEU A 168 -10.78 20.65 14.88
C LEU A 168 -11.65 21.66 14.13
N ARG A 169 -12.89 21.28 13.79
CA ARG A 169 -13.85 22.17 13.13
C ARG A 169 -14.22 23.35 14.03
N TYR A 170 -14.38 23.12 15.33
CA TYR A 170 -14.69 24.17 16.30
C TYR A 170 -13.53 25.16 16.43
N SER A 171 -12.30 24.66 16.60
CA SER A 171 -11.11 25.49 16.72
C SER A 171 -10.84 26.30 15.44
N GLN A 172 -11.08 25.74 14.25
CA GLN A 172 -11.01 26.46 12.98
C GLN A 172 -11.96 27.66 12.93
N LYS A 173 -13.21 27.50 13.36
CA LYS A 173 -14.18 28.62 13.44
C LYS A 173 -13.75 29.69 14.44
N LEU A 174 -13.22 29.27 15.59
CA LEU A 174 -12.74 30.21 16.61
C LEU A 174 -11.55 31.03 16.10
N LEU A 175 -10.60 30.38 15.41
CA LEU A 175 -9.48 31.05 14.78
C LEU A 175 -9.94 32.09 13.75
N GLU A 176 -10.94 31.78 12.93
CA GLU A 176 -11.46 32.73 11.96
C GLU A 176 -12.04 33.97 12.63
N ASN A 177 -12.85 33.80 13.67
CA ASN A 177 -13.39 34.91 14.46
C ASN A 177 -12.28 35.76 15.11
N ILE A 178 -11.22 35.11 15.62
CA ILE A 178 -10.06 35.82 16.17
C ILE A 178 -9.33 36.62 15.08
N LYS A 179 -9.17 36.07 13.88
CA LYS A 179 -8.55 36.79 12.76
C LYS A 179 -9.36 38.02 12.37
N ASP A 180 -10.68 37.88 12.25
CA ASP A 180 -11.58 38.98 11.92
C ASP A 180 -11.48 40.10 12.95
N LYS A 181 -11.51 39.76 14.24
CA LYS A 181 -11.32 40.73 15.34
C LYS A 181 -9.97 41.42 15.31
N ASN A 182 -8.90 40.70 15.00
CA ASN A 182 -7.57 41.29 14.87
C ASN A 182 -7.48 42.23 13.66
N TYR A 183 -8.16 41.90 12.56
CA TYR A 183 -8.25 42.78 11.40
C TYR A 183 -8.96 44.09 11.76
N THR A 184 -10.13 44.02 12.40
CA THR A 184 -10.88 45.22 12.80
C THR A 184 -10.08 46.08 13.78
N LEU A 185 -9.45 45.48 14.79
CA LEU A 185 -8.62 46.23 15.76
C LEU A 185 -7.43 46.91 15.09
N ARG A 186 -6.84 46.28 14.06
CA ARG A 186 -5.73 46.86 13.31
C ARG A 186 -6.18 48.09 12.50
N GLU A 187 -7.34 48.02 11.86
CA GLU A 187 -7.90 49.16 11.12
C GLU A 187 -8.26 50.32 12.07
N GLU A 188 -8.89 50.03 13.21
CA GLU A 188 -9.16 51.03 14.25
C GLU A 188 -7.88 51.71 14.76
N ALA A 189 -6.82 50.94 14.98
CA ALA A 189 -5.53 51.47 15.40
C ALA A 189 -4.86 52.34 14.31
N LEU A 190 -5.00 51.98 13.03
CA LEU A 190 -4.51 52.80 11.92
C LEU A 190 -5.30 54.10 11.80
N GLN A 191 -6.61 54.05 11.93
CA GLN A 191 -7.46 55.25 11.91
C GLN A 191 -7.12 56.18 13.07
N SER A 192 -7.04 55.65 14.29
CA SER A 192 -6.68 56.45 15.47
C SER A 192 -5.28 57.07 15.32
N LYS A 193 -4.34 56.36 14.70
CA LYS A 193 -3.01 56.91 14.39
C LYS A 193 -3.08 58.06 13.38
N ALA A 194 -3.93 57.97 12.36
CA ALA A 194 -4.14 59.03 11.38
C ALA A 194 -4.76 60.27 12.04
N ASP A 195 -5.81 60.09 12.83
CA ASP A 195 -6.47 61.19 13.55
C ASP A 195 -5.47 61.94 14.47
N ILE A 196 -4.62 61.20 15.20
CA ILE A 196 -3.57 61.79 16.05
C ILE A 196 -2.57 62.60 15.21
N MET A 197 -2.22 62.15 14.00
CA MET A 197 -1.31 62.87 13.11
C MET A 197 -1.92 64.19 12.63
N ASP A 198 -3.20 64.18 12.28
CA ASP A 198 -3.93 65.38 11.83
C ASP A 198 -4.03 66.41 12.96
N TYR A 199 -4.45 65.99 14.16
CA TYR A 199 -4.48 66.88 15.34
C TYR A 199 -3.10 67.47 15.66
N ARG A 200 -2.03 66.68 15.53
CA ARG A 200 -0.66 67.17 15.75
C ARG A 200 -0.25 68.21 14.71
N ALA A 201 -0.69 68.05 13.46
CA ALA A 201 -0.41 69.02 12.39
C ALA A 201 -1.15 70.35 12.63
N GLU A 202 -2.40 70.31 13.10
CA GLU A 202 -3.18 71.51 13.43
C GLU A 202 -2.56 72.34 14.55
N ILE A 203 -1.98 71.69 15.58
CA ILE A 203 -1.34 72.39 16.72
C ILE A 203 0.01 73.02 16.33
N ALA A 204 0.64 72.57 15.23
CA ALA A 204 1.96 73.05 14.79
C ALA A 204 1.93 74.31 13.90
N VAL A 205 0.73 74.81 13.57
CA VAL A 205 0.46 76.04 12.78
C VAL A 205 0.17 77.21 13.72
#